data_AF-A0A8T7HAY9-F1
#
_entry.id   AF-A0A8T7HAY9-F1
#
_cell.length_a   1.000
_cell.length_b   1.000
_cell.length_c   1.000
_cell.angle_alpha   90.00
_cell.angle_beta   90.00
_cell.angle_gamma   90.00
#
_symmetry.space_group_name_H-M   'P 1'
#
loop_
_entity.id
_entity.type
_entity.pdbx_description
1 polymer ?
#
loop_
_entity_poly.entity_id
_entity_poly.type
_entity_poly.pdbx_seq_one_letter_code
_entity_poly.pdbx_strand_id
1 'polypeptide(L)'
;MADVVAKTGIKKEKGWLYFLDKNGNVSAAEMSRAGRKKGKAKKMVVAKVGVKKESGFLYFINKDGNVARAKMARGRKVGKKKVAKKKAPAKKKAPAKKKAPAKKKAPAKKKAPAKKKAPAKKK
;
A
#
# COMPACT_ATOMS: atom_id res chain seq x y z
N MET A 1 -27.09 14.02 10.89
CA MET A 1 -26.44 15.18 11.51
C MET A 1 -25.15 14.71 12.20
N ALA A 2 -24.12 15.54 12.25
CA ALA A 2 -22.92 15.25 13.05
C ALA A 2 -22.86 16.26 14.21
N ASP A 3 -22.51 15.79 15.39
CA ASP A 3 -22.43 16.62 16.60
C ASP A 3 -20.99 17.08 16.81
N VAL A 4 -20.80 18.39 17.06
CA VAL A 4 -19.48 18.94 17.36
C VAL A 4 -19.10 18.55 18.78
N VAL A 5 -17.97 17.86 18.92
CA VAL A 5 -17.45 17.37 20.21
C VAL A 5 -16.43 18.35 20.78
N ALA A 6 -15.63 19.00 19.93
CA ALA A 6 -14.68 20.00 20.35
C ALA A 6 -14.44 21.05 19.26
N LYS A 7 -14.36 22.31 19.67
CA LYS A 7 -14.02 23.44 18.79
C LYS A 7 -12.50 23.57 18.72
N THR A 8 -11.96 23.45 17.52
CA THR A 8 -10.50 23.52 17.28
C THR A 8 -10.13 24.55 16.22
N GLY A 9 -11.05 24.96 15.34
CA GLY A 9 -10.82 26.01 14.35
C GLY A 9 -9.67 25.74 13.36
N ILE A 10 -9.35 24.47 13.11
CA ILE A 10 -8.18 24.10 12.31
C ILE A 10 -8.44 24.36 10.83
N LYS A 11 -7.61 25.21 10.22
CA LYS A 11 -7.60 25.41 8.77
C LYS A 11 -6.93 24.22 8.09
N LYS A 12 -7.64 23.58 7.16
CA LYS A 12 -7.13 22.43 6.42
C LYS A 12 -6.31 22.89 5.22
N GLU A 13 -5.04 22.50 5.20
CA GLU A 13 -4.13 22.78 4.10
C GLU A 13 -4.18 21.68 3.03
N LYS A 14 -3.94 22.09 1.78
CA LYS A 14 -3.89 21.17 0.64
C LYS A 14 -2.66 20.27 0.75
N GLY A 15 -2.86 18.97 0.52
CA GLY A 15 -1.77 17.98 0.62
C GLY A 15 -1.59 17.36 2.01
N TRP A 16 -2.37 17.79 3.00
CA TRP A 16 -2.38 17.22 4.34
C TRP A 16 -3.65 16.41 4.60
N LEU A 17 -3.49 15.33 5.37
CA LEU A 17 -4.59 14.56 5.94
C LEU A 17 -4.69 14.87 7.42
N TYR A 18 -5.84 15.41 7.83
CA TYR A 18 -6.17 15.68 9.23
C TYR A 18 -6.97 14.53 9.81
N PHE A 19 -6.58 14.03 10.97
CA PHE A 19 -7.24 12.91 11.63
C PHE A 19 -7.08 13.00 13.15
N LEU A 20 -7.93 12.29 13.90
CA LEU A 20 -7.73 12.11 15.34
C LEU A 20 -6.78 10.96 15.61
N ASP A 21 -5.73 11.20 16.40
CA ASP A 21 -4.80 10.16 16.84
C ASP A 21 -5.41 9.22 17.90
N LYS A 22 -4.58 8.34 18.47
CA LYS A 22 -4.99 7.41 19.54
C LYS A 22 -5.29 8.11 20.86
N ASN A 23 -4.69 9.28 21.08
CA ASN A 23 -4.84 10.07 22.30
C ASN A 23 -6.03 11.04 22.19
N GLY A 24 -6.72 11.07 21.05
CA GLY A 24 -7.86 11.95 20.81
C GLY A 24 -7.47 13.37 20.38
N ASN A 25 -6.22 13.59 20.00
CA ASN A 25 -5.74 14.87 19.50
C ASN A 25 -5.89 14.97 17.98
N VAL A 26 -5.98 16.19 17.47
CA VAL A 26 -5.97 16.40 16.02
C VAL A 26 -4.53 16.42 15.54
N SER A 27 -4.22 15.50 14.63
CA SER A 27 -2.93 15.39 13.97
C SER A 27 -3.07 15.55 12.46
N ALA A 28 -2.02 16.06 11.82
CA ALA A 28 -1.89 16.15 10.39
C ALA A 28 -0.75 15.25 9.90
N ALA A 29 -0.90 14.66 8.72
CA ALA A 29 0.17 13.96 8.02
C ALA A 29 0.16 14.28 6.53
N GLU A 30 1.33 14.28 5.90
CA GLU A 30 1.43 14.47 4.45
C GLU A 30 0.67 13.34 3.72
N MET A 31 -0.19 13.71 2.78
CA MET A 31 -1.02 12.77 2.05
C MET A 31 -0.17 11.96 1.06
N SER A 32 -0.09 10.64 1.26
CA SER A 32 0.56 9.76 0.30
C SER A 32 -0.28 9.67 -0.98
N ARG A 33 0.26 10.15 -2.10
CA ARG A 33 -0.30 9.99 -3.45
C ARG A 33 0.04 8.62 -4.03
N ALA A 34 -0.63 8.25 -5.12
CA ALA A 34 -0.38 7.00 -5.84
C ALA A 34 1.11 6.85 -6.20
N GLY A 35 1.65 5.62 -6.07
CA GLY A 35 3.05 5.31 -6.33
C GLY A 35 4.01 5.52 -5.14
N ARG A 36 3.59 6.17 -4.04
CA ARG A 36 4.44 6.33 -2.84
C ARG A 36 4.21 5.19 -1.85
N LYS A 37 5.29 4.72 -1.19
CA LYS A 37 5.23 3.70 -0.13
C LYS A 37 4.46 4.25 1.08
N LYS A 38 3.33 3.62 1.41
CA LYS A 38 2.47 3.95 2.56
C LYS A 38 3.25 3.80 3.87
N GLY A 39 3.11 4.76 4.78
CA GLY A 39 3.61 4.65 6.16
C GLY A 39 4.81 5.53 6.53
N LYS A 40 5.42 6.25 5.58
CA LYS A 40 6.56 7.14 5.85
C LYS A 40 6.20 8.61 6.09
N ALA A 41 4.92 8.98 6.01
CA ALA A 41 4.50 10.37 6.18
C ALA A 41 4.76 10.87 7.61
N LYS A 42 5.42 12.02 7.74
CA LYS A 42 5.62 12.70 9.02
C LYS A 42 4.25 13.09 9.58
N LYS A 43 4.01 12.74 10.84
CA LYS A 43 2.80 13.10 11.59
C LYS A 43 3.15 14.24 12.54
N MET A 44 2.29 15.24 12.63
CA MET A 44 2.43 16.35 13.55
C MET A 44 1.11 16.55 14.30
N VAL A 45 1.19 16.74 15.61
CA VAL A 45 0.02 17.11 16.42
C VAL A 45 -0.26 18.59 16.19
N VAL A 46 -1.45 18.91 15.72
CA VAL A 46 -1.89 20.27 15.41
C VAL A 46 -2.64 20.89 16.59
N ALA A 47 -3.47 20.09 17.27
CA ALA A 47 -4.20 20.53 18.46
C ALA A 47 -4.32 19.40 19.47
N LYS A 48 -4.03 19.71 20.74
CA LYS A 48 -4.23 18.80 21.87
C LYS A 48 -5.65 18.96 22.38
N VAL A 49 -6.49 17.93 22.19
CA VAL A 49 -7.92 17.98 22.51
C VAL A 49 -8.33 16.87 23.46
N GLY A 50 -7.68 15.70 23.41
CA GLY A 50 -7.96 14.60 24.33
C GLY A 50 -9.34 13.94 24.15
N VAL A 51 -9.91 13.95 22.94
CA VAL A 51 -11.26 13.40 22.71
C VAL A 51 -11.30 11.89 22.88
N LYS A 52 -12.09 11.40 23.83
CA LYS A 52 -12.37 9.98 24.02
C LYS A 52 -13.35 9.50 22.94
N LYS A 53 -12.96 8.44 22.22
CA LYS A 53 -13.74 7.88 21.11
C LYS A 53 -14.70 6.82 21.64
N GLU A 54 -16.00 7.04 21.46
CA GLU A 54 -17.06 6.11 21.79
C GLU A 54 -17.28 5.09 20.66
N SER A 55 -17.67 3.87 21.04
CA SER A 55 -17.99 2.83 20.06
C SER A 55 -19.28 3.19 19.31
N GLY A 56 -19.33 2.91 18.01
CA GLY A 56 -20.51 3.22 17.18
C GLY A 56 -20.51 4.60 16.53
N PHE A 57 -19.53 5.46 16.84
CA PHE A 57 -19.38 6.78 16.24
C PHE A 57 -18.13 6.95 15.38
N LEU A 58 -18.26 7.63 14.26
CA LEU A 58 -17.15 8.08 13.44
C LEU A 58 -16.74 9.47 13.92
N TYR A 59 -15.46 9.61 14.27
CA TYR A 59 -14.86 10.89 14.64
C TYR A 59 -14.07 11.45 13.47
N PHE A 60 -14.33 12.70 13.13
CA PHE A 60 -13.67 13.38 12.01
C PHE A 60 -13.56 14.88 12.27
N ILE A 61 -12.74 15.56 11.46
CA ILE A 61 -12.65 17.01 11.46
C ILE A 61 -13.62 17.52 10.40
N ASN A 62 -14.57 18.39 10.78
CA ASN A 62 -15.57 18.94 9.86
C ASN A 62 -14.98 20.02 8.91
N LYS A 63 -15.82 20.71 8.13
CA LYS A 63 -15.35 21.76 7.20
C LYS A 63 -14.80 22.98 7.95
N ASP A 64 -15.39 23.29 9.10
CA ASP A 64 -15.01 24.42 9.96
C ASP A 64 -13.74 24.15 10.79
N GLY A 65 -13.15 22.97 10.65
CA GLY A 65 -11.93 22.61 11.37
C GLY A 65 -12.15 22.15 12.80
N ASN A 66 -13.38 21.76 13.16
CA ASN A 66 -13.76 21.26 14.48
C ASN A 66 -13.86 19.74 14.51
N VAL A 67 -13.65 19.15 15.69
CA VAL A 67 -13.85 17.72 15.89
C VAL A 67 -15.35 17.45 16.04
N ALA A 68 -15.89 16.59 15.18
CA ALA A 68 -17.27 16.16 15.20
C ALA A 68 -17.39 14.64 15.25
N ARG A 69 -18.51 14.15 15.79
CA ARG A 69 -18.89 12.73 15.79
C ARG A 69 -20.19 12.52 15.02
N ALA A 70 -20.30 11.38 14.33
CA ALA A 70 -21.54 10.96 13.69
C ALA A 70 -21.76 9.46 13.89
N LYS A 71 -23.02 9.02 14.02
CA LYS A 71 -23.35 7.59 14.13
C LYS A 71 -22.89 6.85 12.87
N MET A 72 -22.09 5.80 13.02
CA MET A 72 -21.62 5.02 11.89
C MET A 72 -22.76 4.24 11.25
N ALA A 73 -22.98 4.44 9.95
CA ALA A 73 -23.81 3.54 9.16
C ALA A 73 -23.07 2.22 8.93
N ARG A 74 -23.26 1.26 9.85
CA ARG A 74 -22.75 -0.10 9.69
C ARG A 74 -23.82 -0.94 9.01
N GLY A 75 -23.46 -1.58 7.90
CA GLY A 75 -24.37 -2.43 7.12
C GLY A 75 -25.07 -1.64 6.03
N ARG A 76 -24.53 -1.73 4.80
CA ARG A 76 -25.35 -1.50 3.61
C ARG A 76 -26.42 -2.59 3.66
N LYS A 77 -27.70 -2.27 3.90
CA LYS A 77 -28.79 -3.18 3.51
C LYS A 77 -28.48 -3.50 2.05
N VAL A 78 -28.28 -4.78 1.75
CA VAL A 78 -27.95 -5.25 0.41
C VAL A 78 -29.18 -5.01 -0.45
N GLY A 79 -29.40 -3.76 -0.86
CA GLY A 79 -30.38 -3.41 -1.87
C GLY A 79 -30.00 -4.20 -3.09
N LYS A 80 -30.93 -5.05 -3.56
CA LYS A 80 -30.84 -5.95 -4.71
C LYS A 80 -30.04 -5.32 -5.85
N LYS A 81 -28.71 -5.45 -5.82
CA LYS A 81 -27.88 -5.21 -7.00
C LYS A 81 -28.10 -6.45 -7.84
N LYS A 82 -28.94 -6.33 -8.87
CA LYS A 82 -29.06 -7.31 -9.96
C LYS A 82 -27.65 -7.79 -10.27
N VAL A 83 -27.40 -9.07 -9.99
CA VAL A 83 -26.08 -9.68 -10.14
C VAL A 83 -25.74 -9.58 -11.62
N ALA A 84 -24.97 -8.57 -12.02
CA ALA A 84 -24.28 -8.63 -13.29
C ALA A 84 -23.38 -9.86 -13.18
N LYS A 85 -23.80 -10.93 -13.86
CA LYS A 85 -23.18 -12.26 -13.91
C LYS A 85 -21.68 -12.07 -14.06
N LYS A 86 -20.96 -12.20 -12.94
CA LYS A 86 -19.51 -12.19 -12.91
C LYS A 86 -19.08 -13.40 -13.73
N LYS A 87 -18.64 -13.18 -14.99
CA LYS A 87 -17.88 -14.19 -15.73
C LYS A 87 -16.76 -14.65 -14.79
N ALA A 88 -16.69 -15.96 -14.55
CA ALA A 88 -15.71 -16.55 -13.66
C ALA A 88 -14.30 -16.04 -14.02
N PRO A 89 -13.42 -15.72 -13.05
CA PRO A 89 -12.04 -15.44 -13.38
C PRO A 89 -11.47 -16.69 -14.07
N ALA A 90 -11.03 -16.53 -15.31
CA ALA A 90 -10.32 -17.57 -16.03
C ALA A 90 -9.21 -18.11 -15.11
N LYS A 91 -9.18 -19.43 -14.93
CA LYS A 91 -8.19 -20.16 -14.14
C LYS A 91 -6.80 -19.56 -14.40
N LYS A 92 -6.21 -18.94 -13.38
CA LYS A 92 -4.76 -18.69 -13.35
C LYS A 92 -4.10 -20.06 -13.55
N LYS A 93 -3.46 -20.29 -14.70
CA LYS A 93 -2.50 -21.37 -14.85
C LYS A 93 -1.45 -21.19 -13.76
N ALA A 94 -1.21 -22.24 -12.98
CA ALA A 94 -0.13 -22.30 -12.00
C ALA A 94 1.21 -21.94 -12.67
N PRO A 95 2.15 -21.27 -11.98
CA PRO A 95 3.50 -21.12 -12.48
C PRO A 95 4.09 -22.52 -12.67
N ALA A 96 4.47 -22.85 -13.90
CA ALA A 96 5.10 -24.12 -14.21
C ALA A 96 6.35 -24.29 -13.33
N LYS A 97 6.35 -25.38 -12.56
CA LYS A 97 7.47 -25.83 -11.74
C LYS A 97 8.75 -25.85 -12.59
N LYS A 98 9.83 -25.30 -12.03
CA LYS A 98 11.23 -25.52 -12.38
C LYS A 98 11.45 -26.93 -12.97
N LYS A 99 12.00 -27.01 -14.18
CA LYS A 99 12.75 -28.19 -14.63
C LYS A 99 14.24 -27.85 -14.56
N ALA A 100 14.96 -28.56 -13.70
CA ALA A 100 16.42 -28.54 -13.59
C ALA A 100 17.08 -28.95 -14.93
N PRO A 101 18.33 -28.53 -15.21
CA PRO A 101 18.96 -28.70 -16.51
C PRO A 101 19.20 -30.19 -16.81
N ALA A 102 18.71 -30.63 -17.98
CA ALA A 102 18.95 -31.98 -18.46
C ALA A 102 20.43 -32.14 -18.84
N LYS A 103 21.16 -32.90 -18.02
CA LYS A 103 22.43 -33.55 -18.37
C LYS A 103 22.22 -34.37 -19.66
N LYS A 104 22.94 -34.02 -20.74
CA LYS A 104 23.09 -34.87 -21.93
C LYS A 104 24.58 -35.19 -22.13
N LYS A 105 24.90 -36.45 -21.85
CA LYS A 105 25.99 -37.37 -22.27
C LYS A 105 27.43 -36.85 -22.54
N ALA A 106 28.37 -37.66 -22.05
CA ALA A 106 29.84 -37.59 -22.09
C ALA A 106 30.45 -37.68 -23.52
N PRO A 107 31.79 -37.48 -23.68
CA PRO A 107 32.40 -36.85 -24.85
C PRO A 107 32.72 -37.81 -26.00
N ALA A 108 32.40 -37.41 -27.23
CA ALA A 108 32.88 -38.08 -28.45
C ALA A 108 34.13 -37.36 -28.99
N LYS A 109 35.25 -38.07 -28.92
CA LYS A 109 36.53 -37.76 -29.58
C LYS A 109 36.33 -37.37 -31.05
N LYS A 110 36.84 -36.22 -31.47
CA LYS A 110 37.33 -36.04 -32.85
C LYS A 110 38.42 -34.95 -32.94
N LYS A 111 39.63 -35.47 -33.16
CA LYS A 111 40.79 -34.95 -33.91
C LYS A 111 41.28 -33.51 -33.67
N ALA A 112 42.49 -33.44 -33.11
CA ALA A 112 43.38 -32.29 -33.13
C ALA A 112 43.68 -31.79 -34.56
N PRO A 113 43.78 -30.47 -34.77
CA PRO A 113 44.65 -29.89 -35.77
C PRO A 113 45.98 -29.47 -35.14
N ALA A 114 47.02 -29.58 -35.97
CA ALA A 114 48.42 -29.54 -35.62
C ALA A 114 48.93 -28.19 -35.09
N LYS A 115 49.98 -28.31 -34.26
CA LYS A 115 51.18 -27.44 -34.19
C LYS A 115 51.10 -26.14 -35.02
N LYS A 116 51.06 -25.00 -34.33
CA LYS A 116 51.79 -23.80 -34.79
C LYS A 116 52.53 -23.17 -33.61
N LYS A 117 53.86 -23.22 -33.71
CA LYS A 117 54.85 -22.65 -32.80
C LYS A 117 54.56 -21.17 -32.53
N ALA A 118 54.59 -20.75 -31.26
CA ALA A 118 55.00 -19.40 -30.89
C ALA A 118 56.51 -19.45 -30.56
N PRO A 119 57.37 -18.62 -31.18
CA PRO A 119 58.79 -18.62 -30.86
C PRO A 119 59.03 -18.05 -29.45
N ALA A 120 60.03 -18.65 -28.80
CA ALA A 120 60.42 -18.42 -27.43
C ALA A 120 60.93 -16.99 -27.17
N LYS A 121 60.74 -16.54 -25.93
CA LYS A 121 61.57 -15.53 -25.28
C LYS A 121 63.06 -15.92 -25.41
N LYS A 122 63.89 -14.95 -25.83
CA LYS A 122 65.26 -14.75 -25.32
C LYS A 122 65.76 -13.36 -25.73
N LYS A 123 66.31 -12.67 -24.73
CA LYS A 123 67.16 -11.46 -24.69
C LYS A 123 66.94 -10.38 -25.75
#